data_AF-A0A6H5I266-F1
#
_entry.id   AF-A0A6H5I266-F1
#
_cell.length_a   1.000
_cell.length_b   1.000
_cell.length_c   1.000
_cell.angle_alpha   90.00
_cell.angle_beta   90.00
_cell.angle_gamma   90.00
#
_symmetry.space_group_name_H-M   'P 1'
#
loop_
_entity.id
_entity.type
_entity.pdbx_description
1 polymer ?
#
loop_
_entity_poly.entity_id
_entity_poly.type
_entity_poly.pdbx_seq_one_letter_code
_entity_poly.pdbx_strand_id
1 'polypeptide(L)'
;MFFIGSHSDREKEAKFVQDRIDAVEKHFAELCTVFAAYTRKAARLRDKNDEVVKTIQIYADSEDINRSMSSCLTNFANTLGVVGDYRDAEVQRLNAKVVVPLSQYQNTCKRAKENVRNTFAARDEELKRKRLLEKVREENPKNQQRIVSVPLFNDSCS
;
A
#
# COMPACT_ATOMS: atom_id res chain seq x y z
N MET A 1 18.42 31.36 19.41
CA MET A 1 19.03 30.01 19.49
C MET A 1 18.27 29.11 18.53
N PHE A 2 18.66 29.08 17.25
CA PHE A 2 18.08 28.16 16.28
C PHE A 2 18.68 26.78 16.55
N PHE A 3 17.85 25.83 16.97
CA PHE A 3 18.22 24.42 17.07
C PHE A 3 18.50 23.88 15.67
N ILE A 4 19.74 23.97 15.22
CA ILE A 4 20.25 23.13 14.13
C ILE A 4 20.40 21.75 14.75
N GLY A 5 19.41 20.87 14.57
CA GLY A 5 19.54 19.46 14.97
C GLY A 5 20.87 18.90 14.46
N SER A 6 21.51 18.01 15.19
CA SER A 6 22.79 17.45 14.75
C SER A 6 22.56 16.59 13.49
N HIS A 7 23.58 16.43 12.63
CA HIS A 7 23.50 15.53 11.46
C HIS A 7 23.09 14.10 11.85
N SER A 8 23.53 13.67 13.02
CA SER A 8 23.23 12.38 13.65
C SER A 8 21.74 12.21 13.98
N ASP A 9 21.05 13.26 14.44
CA ASP A 9 19.63 13.15 14.79
C ASP A 9 18.73 13.02 13.56
N ARG A 10 19.15 13.62 12.43
CA ARG A 10 18.42 13.51 11.15
C ARG A 10 18.58 12.15 10.49
N GLU A 11 19.77 11.57 10.52
CA GLU A 11 20.00 10.21 10.03
C GLU A 11 19.19 9.19 10.82
N LYS A 12 19.07 9.37 12.14
CA LYS A 12 18.21 8.55 13.00
C LYS A 12 16.74 8.69 12.63
N GLU A 13 16.27 9.91 12.34
CA GLU A 13 14.88 10.16 11.92
C GLU A 13 14.57 9.51 10.56
N ALA A 14 15.46 9.66 9.57
CA ALA A 14 15.33 9.01 8.26
C ALA A 14 15.27 7.48 8.39
N LYS A 15 16.19 6.92 9.18
CA LYS A 15 16.24 5.49 9.46
C LYS A 15 14.97 5.01 10.17
N PHE A 16 14.48 5.76 11.16
CA PHE A 16 13.24 5.43 11.84
C PHE A 16 12.04 5.35 10.89
N VAL A 17 11.89 6.33 10.00
CA VAL A 17 10.81 6.31 9.00
C VAL A 17 10.96 5.13 8.03
N GLN A 18 12.18 4.83 7.61
CA GLN A 18 12.48 3.71 6.73
C GLN A 18 12.14 2.36 7.38
N ASP A 19 12.57 2.15 8.64
CA ASP A 19 12.27 0.94 9.43
C ASP A 19 10.76 0.75 9.62
N ARG A 20 10.02 1.86 9.81
CA ARG A 20 8.54 1.84 9.89
C ARG A 20 7.89 1.40 8.58
N ILE A 21 8.39 1.87 7.44
CA ILE A 21 7.89 1.46 6.11
C ILE A 21 8.18 -0.02 5.87
N ASP A 22 9.38 -0.49 6.23
CA ASP A 22 9.79 -1.89 6.09
C ASP A 22 8.92 -2.82 6.95
N ALA A 23 8.62 -2.42 8.18
CA ALA A 23 7.71 -3.16 9.06
C ALA A 23 6.30 -3.27 8.47
N VAL A 24 5.75 -2.17 7.94
CA VAL A 24 4.43 -2.17 7.28
C VAL A 24 4.45 -3.07 6.04
N GLU A 25 5.47 -2.95 5.19
CA GLU A 25 5.60 -3.79 3.99
C GLU A 25 5.61 -5.28 4.34
N LYS A 26 6.38 -5.67 5.37
CA LYS A 26 6.44 -7.05 5.85
C LYS A 26 5.07 -7.56 6.30
N HIS A 27 4.37 -6.81 7.14
CA HIS A 27 3.05 -7.23 7.64
C HIS A 27 2.01 -7.32 6.53
N PHE A 28 2.00 -6.35 5.60
CA PHE A 28 1.07 -6.40 4.47
C PHE A 28 1.38 -7.52 3.49
N ALA A 29 2.65 -7.87 3.28
CA ALA A 29 3.03 -9.03 2.47
C ALA A 29 2.55 -10.35 3.10
N GLU A 30 2.64 -10.47 4.43
CA GLU A 30 2.12 -11.62 5.17
C GLU A 30 0.59 -11.71 5.05
N LEU A 31 -0.12 -10.59 5.29
CA LEU A 31 -1.57 -10.52 5.11
C LEU A 31 -1.98 -10.92 3.68
N CYS A 32 -1.32 -10.36 2.66
CA CYS A 32 -1.59 -10.69 1.26
C CYS A 32 -1.43 -12.19 1.00
N THR A 33 -0.39 -12.81 1.56
CA THR A 33 -0.12 -14.25 1.42
C THR A 33 -1.22 -15.09 2.07
N VAL A 34 -1.63 -14.73 3.29
CA VAL A 34 -2.71 -15.43 4.02
C VAL A 34 -4.04 -15.31 3.29
N PHE A 35 -4.42 -14.11 2.85
CA PHE A 35 -5.67 -13.89 2.11
C PHE A 35 -5.68 -14.56 0.73
N ALA A 36 -4.54 -14.58 0.03
CA ALA A 36 -4.42 -15.33 -1.22
C ALA A 36 -4.55 -16.84 -1.01
N ALA A 37 -3.98 -17.38 0.08
CA ALA A 37 -4.15 -18.79 0.44
C ALA A 37 -5.61 -19.13 0.81
N TYR A 38 -6.27 -18.24 1.57
CA TYR A 38 -7.69 -18.35 1.91
C TYR A 38 -8.57 -18.34 0.67
N THR A 39 -8.38 -17.37 -0.24
CA THR A 39 -9.14 -17.26 -1.50
C THR A 39 -8.99 -18.52 -2.36
N ARG A 40 -7.79 -19.10 -2.44
CA ARG A 40 -7.57 -20.39 -3.12
C ARG A 40 -8.27 -21.57 -2.45
N LYS A 41 -8.38 -21.58 -1.12
CA LYS A 41 -9.17 -22.60 -0.41
C LYS A 41 -10.66 -22.46 -0.71
N ALA A 42 -11.18 -21.23 -0.75
CA ALA A 42 -12.57 -20.97 -1.12
C ALA A 42 -12.87 -21.40 -2.57
N ALA A 43 -11.96 -21.13 -3.51
CA ALA A 43 -12.08 -21.60 -4.90
C ALA A 43 -12.17 -23.13 -4.97
N ARG A 44 -11.33 -23.86 -4.24
CA ARG A 44 -11.39 -25.32 -4.17
C ARG A 44 -12.71 -25.86 -3.60
N LEU A 45 -13.35 -25.13 -2.67
CA LEU A 45 -14.67 -25.51 -2.17
C LEU A 45 -15.75 -25.35 -3.25
N ARG A 46 -15.63 -24.33 -4.12
CA ARG A 46 -16.48 -24.17 -5.29
C ARG A 46 -16.28 -25.34 -6.28
N ASP A 47 -15.04 -25.73 -6.55
CA ASP A 47 -14.77 -26.90 -7.40
C ASP A 47 -15.40 -28.19 -6.83
N LYS A 48 -15.35 -28.38 -5.50
CA LYS A 48 -16.03 -29.51 -4.84
C LYS A 48 -17.54 -29.43 -4.90
N ASN A 49 -18.13 -28.24 -4.90
CA ASN A 49 -19.56 -28.10 -5.14
C ASN A 49 -19.92 -28.58 -6.55
N ASP A 50 -19.17 -28.16 -7.57
CA ASP A 50 -19.38 -28.57 -8.96
C ASP A 50 -19.30 -30.10 -9.12
N GLU A 51 -18.37 -30.76 -8.43
CA GLU A 51 -18.29 -32.23 -8.39
C GLU A 51 -19.54 -32.89 -7.78
N VAL A 52 -20.07 -32.33 -6.68
CA VAL A 52 -21.28 -32.87 -6.02
C VAL A 52 -22.50 -32.68 -6.91
N VAL A 53 -22.70 -31.48 -7.47
CA VAL A 53 -23.78 -31.19 -8.43
C VAL A 53 -23.73 -32.18 -9.60
N LYS A 54 -22.55 -32.38 -10.18
CA LYS A 54 -22.36 -33.33 -11.28
C LYS A 54 -22.70 -34.77 -10.88
N THR A 55 -22.30 -35.21 -9.70
CA THR A 55 -22.59 -36.57 -9.21
C THR A 55 -24.10 -36.79 -9.03
N ILE A 56 -24.81 -35.80 -8.49
CA ILE A 56 -26.27 -35.85 -8.34
C ILE A 56 -26.93 -35.90 -9.73
N GLN A 57 -26.47 -35.07 -10.67
CA GLN A 57 -27.04 -35.03 -12.02
C GLN A 57 -26.82 -36.36 -12.76
N ILE A 58 -25.64 -36.98 -12.64
CA ILE A 58 -25.37 -38.30 -13.23
C ILE A 58 -26.37 -39.35 -12.70
N TYR A 59 -26.69 -39.32 -11.41
CA TYR A 59 -27.69 -40.24 -10.86
C TYR A 59 -29.08 -39.92 -11.40
N ALA A 60 -29.46 -38.64 -11.44
CA ALA A 60 -30.74 -38.20 -12.00
C ALA A 60 -30.93 -38.67 -13.46
N ASP A 61 -29.87 -38.59 -14.26
CA ASP A 61 -29.87 -38.98 -15.67
C ASP A 61 -29.92 -40.50 -15.85
N SER A 62 -29.37 -41.27 -14.91
CA SER A 62 -29.42 -42.75 -14.94
C SER A 62 -30.75 -43.34 -14.47
N GLU A 63 -31.60 -42.54 -13.83
CA GLU A 63 -32.87 -42.98 -13.27
C GLU A 63 -33.98 -42.95 -14.33
N ASP A 64 -34.09 -44.05 -15.09
CA ASP A 64 -35.08 -44.21 -16.16
C ASP A 64 -36.43 -44.76 -15.70
N ILE A 65 -36.47 -45.43 -14.54
CA ILE A 65 -37.67 -46.08 -14.00
C ILE A 65 -38.43 -45.08 -13.13
N ASN A 66 -37.76 -44.46 -12.15
CA ASN A 66 -38.38 -43.54 -11.22
C ASN A 66 -38.26 -42.08 -11.70
N ARG A 67 -39.13 -41.69 -12.63
CA ARG A 67 -39.16 -40.33 -13.21
C ARG A 67 -39.33 -39.22 -12.16
N SER A 68 -40.06 -39.46 -11.06
CA SER A 68 -40.20 -38.45 -10.01
C SER A 68 -38.89 -38.27 -9.23
N MET A 69 -38.15 -39.34 -8.96
CA MET A 69 -36.81 -39.26 -8.37
C MET A 69 -35.83 -38.53 -9.27
N SER A 70 -35.78 -38.87 -10.57
CA SER A 70 -34.95 -38.16 -11.56
C SER A 70 -35.22 -36.64 -11.56
N SER A 71 -36.51 -36.25 -11.56
CA SER A 71 -36.88 -34.83 -11.49
C SER A 71 -36.48 -34.17 -10.16
N CYS A 72 -36.67 -34.85 -9.02
CA CYS A 72 -36.26 -34.35 -7.72
C CYS A 72 -34.74 -34.14 -7.63
N LEU A 73 -33.94 -35.10 -8.11
CA LEU A 73 -32.48 -35.01 -8.12
C LEU A 73 -31.99 -33.89 -9.05
N THR A 74 -32.61 -33.74 -10.23
CA THR A 74 -32.29 -32.63 -11.14
C THR A 74 -32.57 -31.28 -10.48
N ASN A 75 -33.73 -31.12 -9.81
CA ASN A 75 -34.05 -29.90 -9.08
C ASN A 75 -33.10 -29.64 -7.90
N PHE A 76 -32.67 -30.72 -7.23
CA PHE A 76 -31.70 -30.62 -6.15
C PHE A 76 -30.32 -30.20 -6.65
N ALA A 77 -29.83 -30.80 -7.74
CA ALA A 77 -28.59 -30.41 -8.42
C ALA A 77 -28.62 -28.94 -8.87
N ASN A 78 -29.73 -28.49 -9.47
CA ASN A 78 -29.92 -27.10 -9.88
C ASN A 78 -29.88 -26.13 -8.69
N THR A 79 -30.56 -26.47 -7.59
CA THR A 79 -30.55 -25.65 -6.37
C THR A 79 -29.13 -25.54 -5.79
N LEU A 80 -28.40 -26.65 -5.77
CA LEU A 80 -27.02 -26.68 -5.29
C LEU A 80 -26.05 -25.96 -6.24
N GLY A 81 -26.35 -25.94 -7.54
CA GLY A 81 -25.67 -25.14 -8.56
C GLY A 81 -25.78 -23.64 -8.26
N VAL A 82 -26.97 -23.14 -7.89
CA VAL A 82 -27.16 -21.75 -7.46
C VAL A 82 -26.32 -21.42 -6.22
N VAL A 83 -26.19 -22.37 -5.28
CA VAL A 83 -25.27 -22.22 -4.14
C VAL A 83 -23.81 -22.09 -4.61
N GLY A 84 -23.44 -22.82 -5.67
CA GLY A 84 -22.13 -22.72 -6.33
C GLY A 84 -21.87 -21.35 -6.93
N ASP A 85 -22.86 -20.74 -7.58
CA ASP A 85 -22.75 -19.40 -8.16
C ASP A 85 -22.45 -18.34 -7.08
N TYR A 86 -23.09 -18.44 -5.91
CA TYR A 86 -22.77 -17.56 -4.78
C TYR A 86 -21.33 -17.74 -4.28
N ARG A 87 -20.82 -18.98 -4.29
CA ARG A 87 -19.42 -19.26 -3.93
C ARG A 87 -18.44 -18.71 -4.96
N ASP A 88 -18.76 -18.81 -6.24
CA ASP A 88 -17.93 -18.21 -7.28
C ASP A 88 -17.87 -16.69 -7.12
N ALA A 89 -19.02 -16.04 -6.90
CA ALA A 89 -19.10 -14.61 -6.62
C ALA A 89 -18.31 -14.21 -5.35
N GLU A 90 -18.36 -15.03 -4.30
CA GLU A 90 -17.56 -14.84 -3.08
C GLU A 90 -16.06 -14.89 -3.38
N VAL A 91 -15.59 -15.88 -4.14
CA VAL A 91 -14.17 -16.03 -4.53
C VAL A 91 -13.72 -14.85 -5.38
N GLN A 92 -14.51 -14.43 -6.37
CA GLN A 92 -14.22 -13.27 -7.20
C GLN A 92 -14.12 -11.99 -6.36
N ARG A 93 -15.04 -11.79 -5.41
CA ARG A 93 -15.03 -10.63 -4.50
C ARG A 93 -13.84 -10.65 -3.56
N LEU A 94 -13.49 -11.79 -2.98
CA LEU A 94 -12.29 -11.94 -2.14
C LEU A 94 -11.04 -11.56 -2.91
N ASN A 95 -10.90 -12.03 -4.15
CA ASN A 95 -9.76 -11.69 -4.97
C ASN A 95 -9.74 -10.17 -5.29
N ALA A 96 -10.83 -9.64 -5.82
CA ALA A 96 -10.89 -8.25 -6.32
C ALA A 96 -10.87 -7.20 -5.20
N LYS A 97 -11.47 -7.48 -4.04
CA LYS A 97 -11.65 -6.50 -2.95
C LYS A 97 -10.66 -6.67 -1.81
N VAL A 98 -9.97 -7.80 -1.72
CA VAL A 98 -9.01 -8.07 -0.64
C VAL A 98 -7.61 -8.33 -1.18
N VAL A 99 -7.44 -9.36 -2.02
CA VAL A 99 -6.11 -9.77 -2.49
C VAL A 99 -5.47 -8.71 -3.39
N VAL A 100 -6.21 -8.18 -4.36
CA VAL A 100 -5.70 -7.16 -5.29
C VAL A 100 -5.30 -5.86 -4.57
N PRO A 101 -6.10 -5.28 -3.67
CA PRO A 101 -5.65 -4.11 -2.91
C PRO A 101 -4.43 -4.37 -2.03
N LEU A 102 -4.35 -5.54 -1.37
CA LEU A 102 -3.20 -5.89 -0.54
C LEU A 102 -1.92 -6.06 -1.38
N SER A 103 -2.01 -6.61 -2.59
CA SER A 103 -0.83 -6.77 -3.45
C SER A 103 -0.26 -5.45 -3.95
N GLN A 104 -1.09 -4.41 -4.05
CA GLN A 104 -0.65 -3.06 -4.45
C GLN A 104 0.19 -2.35 -3.38
N TYR A 105 0.07 -2.75 -2.10
CA TYR A 105 0.82 -2.12 -1.01
C TYR A 105 2.34 -2.24 -1.19
N GLN A 106 2.83 -3.28 -1.88
CA GLN A 106 4.25 -3.39 -2.21
C GLN A 106 4.74 -2.19 -3.04
N ASN A 107 3.95 -1.75 -4.03
CA ASN A 107 4.29 -0.60 -4.87
C ASN A 107 4.17 0.72 -4.10
N THR A 108 3.15 0.83 -3.24
CA THR A 108 2.99 1.99 -2.36
C THR A 108 4.15 2.13 -1.39
N CYS A 109 4.58 1.04 -0.75
CA CYS A 109 5.76 1.02 0.12
C CYS A 109 7.02 1.41 -0.65
N LYS A 110 7.28 0.82 -1.83
CA LYS A 110 8.43 1.20 -2.68
C LYS A 110 8.48 2.70 -2.97
N ARG A 111 7.36 3.29 -3.39
CA ARG A 111 7.26 4.75 -3.62
C ARG A 111 7.49 5.56 -2.35
N ALA A 112 6.98 5.12 -1.21
CA ALA A 112 7.21 5.79 0.07
C ALA A 112 8.69 5.81 0.44
N LYS A 113 9.41 4.69 0.29
CA LYS A 113 10.87 4.61 0.53
C LYS A 113 11.65 5.55 -0.39
N GLU A 114 11.28 5.59 -1.67
CA GLU A 114 11.90 6.48 -2.65
C GLU A 114 11.68 7.96 -2.29
N ASN A 115 10.46 8.33 -1.90
CA ASN A 115 10.13 9.68 -1.47
C ASN A 115 10.92 10.09 -0.22
N VAL A 116 11.06 9.18 0.75
CA VAL A 116 11.89 9.38 1.94
C VAL A 116 13.33 9.68 1.51
N ARG A 117 13.95 8.79 0.71
CA ARG A 117 15.31 8.98 0.21
C ARG A 117 15.49 10.32 -0.52
N ASN A 118 14.57 10.67 -1.41
CA ASN A 118 14.66 11.89 -2.21
C ASN A 118 14.49 13.14 -1.34
N THR A 119 13.61 13.11 -0.34
CA THR A 119 13.40 14.23 0.59
C THR A 119 14.65 14.48 1.43
N PHE A 120 15.26 13.42 1.97
CA PHE A 120 16.50 13.55 2.74
C PHE A 120 17.68 14.00 1.87
N ALA A 121 17.80 13.51 0.63
CA ALA A 121 18.82 13.96 -0.32
C ALA A 121 18.69 15.45 -0.68
N ALA A 122 17.48 15.93 -0.99
CA ALA A 122 17.23 17.34 -1.30
C ALA A 122 17.56 18.26 -0.11
N ARG A 123 17.23 17.82 1.10
CA ARG A 123 17.54 18.54 2.35
C ARG A 123 19.04 18.60 2.62
N ASP A 124 19.78 17.52 2.37
CA ASP A 124 21.23 17.50 2.53
C ASP A 124 21.93 18.47 1.58
N GLU A 125 21.46 18.58 0.34
CA GLU A 125 21.97 19.57 -0.62
C GLU A 125 21.67 21.02 -0.19
N GLU A 126 20.49 21.31 0.37
CA GLU A 126 20.19 22.61 0.98
C GLU A 126 21.12 22.93 2.16
N LEU A 127 21.40 21.94 3.01
CA LEU A 127 22.28 22.10 4.17
C LEU A 127 23.73 22.37 3.73
N LYS A 128 24.23 21.66 2.72
CA LYS A 128 25.56 21.93 2.13
C LYS A 128 25.62 23.35 1.57
N ARG A 129 24.58 23.79 0.84
CA ARG A 129 24.48 25.17 0.34
C ARG A 129 24.47 26.21 1.48
N LYS A 130 23.71 25.99 2.55
CA LYS A 130 23.69 26.89 3.71
C LYS A 130 25.05 27.01 4.39
N ARG A 131 25.75 25.89 4.61
CA ARG A 131 27.11 25.90 5.18
C ARG A 131 28.11 26.64 4.31
N LEU A 132 28.01 26.52 2.99
CA LEU A 132 28.87 27.28 2.08
C LEU A 132 28.58 28.79 2.17
N LEU A 133 27.31 29.18 2.22
CA LEU A 133 26.90 30.58 2.37
C LEU A 133 27.37 31.18 3.71
N GLU A 134 27.32 30.42 4.80
CA GLU A 134 27.84 30.83 6.11
C GLU A 134 29.35 31.07 6.09
N LYS A 135 30.14 30.15 5.49
CA LYS A 135 31.60 30.34 5.33
C LYS A 135 31.95 31.59 4.53
N VAL A 136 31.27 31.81 3.39
CA VAL A 136 31.48 33.00 2.56
C VAL A 136 31.09 34.29 3.32
N ARG A 137 30.10 34.23 4.21
CA ARG A 137 29.68 35.36 5.05
C ARG A 137 30.69 35.67 6.16
N GLU A 138 31.30 34.66 6.75
CA GLU A 138 32.34 34.81 7.79
C GLU A 138 33.67 35.32 7.22
N GLU A 139 34.04 34.89 6.02
CA GLU A 139 35.26 35.35 5.33
C GLU A 139 35.16 36.79 4.80
N ASN A 140 33.98 37.42 4.83
CA ASN A 140 33.73 38.76 4.27
C ASN A 140 33.16 39.76 5.30
N PRO A 141 33.97 40.23 6.29
CA PRO A 141 33.50 41.13 7.36
C PRO A 141 33.08 42.52 6.86
N LYS A 142 33.53 42.96 5.69
CA LYS A 142 33.23 44.30 5.14
C LYS A 142 31.78 44.48 4.66
N ASN A 143 31.04 43.39 4.42
CA ASN A 143 29.64 43.49 3.99
C ASN A 143 28.65 43.55 5.16
N GLN A 144 29.11 43.39 6.41
CA GLN A 144 28.27 43.51 7.59
C GLN A 144 27.82 44.95 7.83
N GLN A 145 28.65 45.95 7.52
CA GLN A 145 28.33 47.37 7.75
C GLN A 145 27.30 47.94 6.77
N ARG A 146 27.07 47.33 5.60
CA ARG A 146 26.09 47.83 4.61
C ARG A 146 24.64 47.46 4.91
N ILE A 147 24.38 46.47 5.78
CA ILE A 147 23.01 46.06 6.13
C ILE A 147 22.48 46.83 7.36
N VAL A 148 23.36 47.40 8.18
CA VAL A 148 22.97 48.21 9.36
C VAL A 148 22.86 49.70 9.06
N SER A 149 23.32 50.14 7.88
CA SER A 149 23.27 51.54 7.44
C SER A 149 22.23 51.72 6.33
N VAL A 150 20.97 51.48 6.67
CA VAL A 150 19.87 52.19 6.01
C VAL A 150 19.74 53.51 6.77
N PRO A 151 20.15 54.67 6.22
CA PRO A 151 19.98 55.93 6.90
C PRO A 151 18.49 56.18 7.10
N LEU A 152 18.13 56.55 8.32
CA LEU A 152 16.86 57.20 8.63
C LEU A 152 16.65 58.35 7.63
N PHE A 153 15.52 58.29 6.93
CA PHE A 153 14.99 59.39 6.14
C PHE A 153 15.01 60.65 7.01
N ASN A 154 15.88 61.60 6.70
CA ASN A 154 15.79 62.96 7.21
C ASN A 154 15.39 63.83 6.02
N ASP A 155 14.09 64.00 5.84
CA ASP A 155 13.53 65.01 4.97
C ASP A 155 13.87 66.38 5.57
N SER A 156 14.71 67.14 4.88
CA SER A 156 14.94 68.56 5.17
C SER A 156 15.00 69.30 3.84
N CYS A 157 13.83 69.73 3.37
CA CYS A 157 13.73 70.79 2.38
C CYS A 157 12.44 71.60 2.62
N SER A 158 12.58 72.72 3.34
CA SER A 158 11.89 74.00 3.13
C SER A 158 12.63 75.08 3.91
#